data_AF-A0A1I7TPP5-F1
#
_entry.id   AF-A0A1I7TPP5-F1
#
_cell.length_a   1.000
_cell.length_b   1.000
_cell.length_c   1.000
_cell.angle_alpha   90.00
_cell.angle_beta   90.00
_cell.angle_gamma   90.00
#
_symmetry.space_group_name_H-M   'P 1'
#
loop_
_entity.id
_entity.type
_entity.pdbx_description
1 polymer ?
#
loop_
_entity_poly.entity_id
_entity_poly.type
_entity_poly.pdbx_seq_one_letter_code
_entity_poly.pdbx_strand_id
1 'polypeptide(L)'
;MQKIDQEFGRTMYELYVVSLSSDVKEQAALLWMSTVLTILFGIGMRQLIYWTEQSMTEKVIISLLLLSFLAALLYAMSDDKKLEDLGKKLSCDLTMRFLMDRFPEMRVLALSGNLCVDKKAAAKNWTEGRGRSVVAECHIKRDIVLKTLRTTPEALAYLTTTKLHIGSSRAGTVGGSNAHAANVVAAIFIATGQDAAQVVSSSMCSTRMEVTEEKDLYVSCTLPCIEVGTVGGGTILSPQRACLESLDCAGPNQEAPGRNAERLAEVIAATVLAGELSLMAALTTNDLVSSHMKLNRSKLQLYADETGKPTSFQREVEKAGLLTTRIHGKNKLKQPQDVVPCSNIL
;
A
#
# COMPACT_ATOMS: atom_id res chain seq x y z
N MET A 1 13.71 14.65 21.40
CA MET A 1 13.11 13.36 21.00
C MET A 1 13.26 13.17 19.48
N GLN A 2 14.49 13.29 18.97
CA GLN A 2 14.74 13.60 17.54
C GLN A 2 15.99 12.88 16.96
N LYS A 3 16.37 11.73 17.53
CA LYS A 3 17.61 11.01 17.14
C LYS A 3 17.49 9.49 16.99
N ILE A 4 16.28 8.92 17.00
CA ILE A 4 16.08 7.46 16.91
C ILE A 4 15.63 7.02 15.49
N ASP A 5 15.26 7.95 14.61
CA ASP A 5 14.60 7.61 13.33
C ASP A 5 15.53 7.45 12.11
N GLN A 6 16.87 7.51 12.26
CA GLN A 6 17.79 7.58 11.11
C GLN A 6 18.56 6.29 10.77
N GLU A 7 18.58 5.25 11.60
CA GLU A 7 19.51 4.12 11.39
C GLU A 7 18.88 2.80 10.91
N PHE A 8 17.55 2.66 10.90
CA PHE A 8 16.91 1.43 10.43
C PHE A 8 16.11 1.70 9.15
N GLY A 9 16.68 1.30 8.01
CA GLY A 9 15.90 1.12 6.79
C GLY A 9 14.72 0.20 7.11
N ARG A 10 13.51 0.75 7.15
CA ARG A 10 12.29 0.12 7.67
C ARG A 10 12.16 -1.32 7.17
N THR A 11 12.32 -2.26 8.09
CA THR A 11 12.32 -3.71 7.84
C THR A 11 10.94 -4.15 7.39
N MET A 12 10.86 -4.93 6.31
CA MET A 12 9.64 -5.66 5.96
C MET A 12 9.42 -6.77 6.99
N TYR A 13 8.27 -6.78 7.66
CA TYR A 13 7.94 -7.79 8.66
C TYR A 13 7.33 -9.01 7.97
N GLU A 14 7.94 -10.19 8.15
CA GLU A 14 7.30 -11.48 7.89
C GLU A 14 7.06 -12.20 9.22
N LEU A 15 5.85 -12.73 9.38
CA LEU A 15 5.42 -13.39 10.60
C LEU A 15 5.00 -14.81 10.26
N TYR A 16 5.65 -15.78 10.89
CA TYR A 16 5.47 -17.21 10.66
C TYR A 16 4.33 -17.75 11.53
N VAL A 17 3.72 -18.84 11.06
CA VAL A 17 2.84 -19.67 11.90
C VAL A 17 3.64 -20.86 12.38
N VAL A 18 3.69 -21.04 13.70
CA VAL A 18 4.37 -22.18 14.34
C VAL A 18 3.40 -23.00 15.17
N SER A 19 3.64 -24.30 15.24
CA SER A 19 2.98 -25.23 16.16
C SER A 19 3.98 -25.69 17.21
N LEU A 20 3.52 -25.73 18.46
CA LEU A 20 4.29 -26.17 19.63
C LEU A 20 3.54 -27.29 20.33
N SER A 21 4.27 -28.23 20.93
CA SER A 21 3.73 -29.24 21.84
C SER A 21 3.18 -28.59 23.12
N SER A 22 2.34 -29.31 23.85
CA SER A 22 1.75 -28.84 25.11
C SER A 22 2.81 -28.46 26.15
N ASP A 23 3.87 -29.26 26.25
CA ASP A 23 4.93 -29.10 27.24
C ASP A 23 5.80 -27.86 26.95
N VAL A 24 6.07 -27.59 25.67
CA VAL A 24 6.82 -26.39 25.25
C VAL A 24 5.96 -25.12 25.38
N LYS A 25 4.64 -25.22 25.20
CA LYS A 25 3.71 -24.10 25.48
C LYS A 25 3.73 -23.73 26.96
N GLU A 26 3.76 -24.72 27.84
CA GLU A 26 3.83 -24.51 29.30
C GLU A 26 5.17 -23.88 29.71
N GLN A 27 6.29 -24.34 29.14
CA GLN A 27 7.61 -23.74 29.37
C GLN A 27 7.73 -22.31 28.82
N ALA A 28 7.18 -22.04 27.63
CA ALA A 28 7.15 -20.69 27.06
C ALA A 28 6.25 -19.75 27.88
N ALA A 29 5.12 -20.25 28.40
CA ALA A 29 4.25 -19.50 29.32
C ALA A 29 4.93 -19.23 30.67
N LEU A 30 5.74 -20.16 31.20
CA LEU A 30 6.53 -19.97 32.41
C LEU A 30 7.65 -18.93 32.20
N LEU A 31 8.32 -18.95 31.04
CA LEU A 31 9.32 -17.95 30.66
C LEU A 31 8.68 -16.56 30.44
N TRP A 32 7.47 -16.53 29.87
CA TRP A 32 6.66 -15.32 29.75
C TRP A 32 6.28 -14.76 31.11
N MET A 33 5.74 -15.59 32.01
CA MET A 33 5.41 -15.19 33.37
C MET A 33 6.64 -14.66 34.10
N SER A 34 7.81 -15.29 33.98
CA SER A 34 9.02 -14.80 34.65
C SER A 34 9.52 -13.48 34.06
N THR A 35 9.47 -13.30 32.74
CA THR A 35 9.94 -12.09 32.07
C THR A 35 8.98 -10.92 32.31
N VAL A 36 7.67 -11.16 32.25
CA VAL A 36 6.63 -10.19 32.60
C VAL A 36 6.66 -9.86 34.08
N LEU A 37 6.85 -10.83 34.98
CA LEU A 37 7.08 -10.54 36.40
C LEU A 37 8.35 -9.71 36.61
N THR A 38 9.43 -9.96 35.86
CA THR A 38 10.68 -9.20 35.98
C THR A 38 10.52 -7.75 35.49
N ILE A 39 9.79 -7.55 34.39
CA ILE A 39 9.47 -6.21 33.86
C ILE A 39 8.48 -5.47 34.77
N LEU A 40 7.47 -6.15 35.30
CA LEU A 40 6.49 -5.59 36.25
C LEU A 40 7.11 -5.31 37.63
N PHE A 41 8.06 -6.13 38.10
CA PHE A 41 8.85 -5.84 39.31
C PHE A 41 9.83 -4.70 39.09
N GLY A 42 10.39 -4.56 37.89
CA GLY A 42 11.33 -3.49 37.53
C GLY A 42 10.70 -2.10 37.38
N ILE A 43 9.41 -2.02 37.00
CA ILE A 43 8.70 -0.74 36.81
C ILE A 43 7.78 -0.38 38.00
N GLY A 44 7.62 -1.30 38.96
CA GLY A 44 6.95 -1.05 40.22
C GLY A 44 5.44 -1.03 40.09
N MET A 45 4.77 -1.90 40.85
CA MET A 45 3.49 -1.58 41.48
C MET A 45 3.08 -2.67 42.46
N ARG A 46 2.97 -2.25 43.73
CA ARG A 46 2.44 -2.99 44.87
C ARG A 46 0.90 -2.96 44.88
N GLN A 47 0.23 -3.09 43.73
CA GLN A 47 -1.21 -2.75 43.68
C GLN A 47 -2.09 -3.31 42.54
N LEU A 48 -1.66 -4.30 41.75
CA LEU A 48 -2.52 -4.85 40.68
C LEU A 48 -2.76 -6.36 40.79
N ILE A 49 -3.32 -6.80 41.93
CA ILE A 49 -4.01 -8.09 42.06
C ILE A 49 -5.46 -7.79 42.37
N TYR A 50 -6.25 -7.52 41.34
CA TYR A 50 -7.71 -7.70 41.29
C TYR A 50 -8.12 -7.42 39.83
N TRP A 51 -9.08 -8.18 39.29
CA TRP A 51 -9.60 -8.16 37.90
C TRP A 51 -8.73 -8.95 36.89
N THR A 52 -9.17 -10.01 36.21
CA THR A 52 -10.50 -10.57 35.94
C THR A 52 -10.38 -12.01 35.41
N GLU A 53 -11.25 -12.90 35.88
CA GLU A 53 -11.66 -14.12 35.18
C GLU A 53 -12.58 -13.80 33.98
N GLN A 54 -12.61 -14.72 33.02
CA GLN A 54 -13.55 -14.92 31.90
C GLN A 54 -13.18 -14.42 30.48
N SER A 55 -12.86 -15.44 29.65
CA SER A 55 -13.30 -15.70 28.26
C SER A 55 -12.89 -14.79 27.09
N MET A 56 -11.82 -14.00 27.21
CA MET A 56 -11.20 -13.28 26.07
C MET A 56 -9.71 -13.61 25.89
N THR A 57 -9.24 -14.67 26.53
CA THR A 57 -7.83 -14.87 26.82
C THR A 57 -7.04 -15.53 25.69
N GLU A 58 -7.53 -16.52 24.95
CA GLU A 58 -6.65 -17.28 24.05
C GLU A 58 -6.07 -16.49 22.86
N LYS A 59 -6.83 -15.60 22.21
CA LYS A 59 -6.33 -14.85 21.03
C LYS A 59 -5.46 -13.67 21.41
N VAL A 60 -5.78 -13.02 22.53
CA VAL A 60 -4.98 -11.92 23.10
C VAL A 60 -3.70 -12.46 23.72
N ILE A 61 -3.77 -13.62 24.41
CA ILE A 61 -2.60 -14.33 24.92
C ILE A 61 -1.69 -14.78 23.77
N ILE A 62 -2.19 -15.36 22.68
CA ILE A 62 -1.32 -15.76 21.55
C ILE A 62 -0.63 -14.54 20.92
N SER A 63 -1.34 -13.41 20.77
CA SER A 63 -0.78 -12.18 20.20
C SER A 63 0.26 -11.54 21.13
N LEU A 64 -0.01 -11.53 22.44
CA LEU A 64 0.92 -11.04 23.47
C LEU A 64 2.10 -11.98 23.67
N LEU A 65 1.91 -13.30 23.56
CA LEU A 65 2.97 -14.32 23.57
C LEU A 65 3.88 -14.17 22.36
N LEU A 66 3.35 -13.87 21.18
CA LEU A 66 4.15 -13.59 19.99
C LEU A 66 4.96 -12.29 20.14
N LEU A 67 4.36 -11.21 20.66
CA LEU A 67 5.07 -9.94 20.88
C LEU A 67 6.16 -10.05 21.95
N SER A 68 5.88 -10.77 23.03
CA SER A 68 6.83 -11.00 24.12
C SER A 68 7.90 -12.03 23.75
N PHE A 69 7.58 -13.02 22.91
CA PHE A 69 8.58 -13.90 22.30
C PHE A 69 9.48 -13.11 21.34
N LEU A 70 8.94 -12.19 20.55
CA LEU A 70 9.72 -11.28 19.71
C LEU A 70 10.64 -10.38 20.55
N ALA A 71 10.15 -9.86 21.68
CA ALA A 71 10.93 -9.02 22.59
C ALA A 71 12.04 -9.82 23.32
N ALA A 72 11.73 -11.04 23.77
CA ALA A 72 12.72 -11.95 24.36
C ALA A 72 13.77 -12.39 23.33
N LEU A 73 13.38 -12.52 22.07
CA LEU A 73 14.28 -12.82 20.95
C LEU A 73 15.21 -11.64 20.68
N LEU A 74 14.68 -10.42 20.58
CA LEU A 74 15.47 -9.20 20.41
C LEU A 74 16.45 -8.97 21.58
N TYR A 75 16.04 -9.30 22.80
CA TYR A 75 16.88 -9.25 23.99
C TYR A 75 17.97 -10.35 24.00
N ALA A 76 17.62 -11.59 23.66
CA ALA A 76 18.59 -12.69 23.55
C ALA A 76 19.60 -12.47 22.41
N MET A 77 19.19 -11.76 21.35
CA MET A 77 20.05 -11.38 20.23
C MET A 77 20.96 -10.18 20.51
N SER A 78 20.70 -9.43 21.58
CA SER A 78 21.51 -8.28 22.03
C SER A 78 22.79 -8.71 22.77
N ASP A 79 22.83 -9.91 23.35
CA ASP A 79 23.96 -10.38 24.18
C ASP A 79 25.01 -11.22 23.42
N ASP A 80 24.77 -11.57 22.15
CA ASP A 80 25.67 -12.45 21.38
C ASP A 80 26.49 -11.65 20.34
N LYS A 81 27.76 -11.38 20.65
CA LYS A 81 28.70 -10.62 19.78
C LYS A 81 28.86 -11.18 18.36
N LYS A 82 28.54 -12.46 18.13
CA LYS A 82 28.53 -13.06 16.78
C LYS A 82 27.34 -12.60 15.93
N LEU A 83 26.28 -12.10 16.55
CA LEU A 83 25.07 -11.60 15.88
C LEU A 83 25.08 -10.10 15.60
N GLU A 84 25.99 -9.29 16.18
CA GLU A 84 26.14 -7.87 15.77
C GLU A 84 26.53 -7.74 14.28
N ASP A 85 27.43 -8.62 13.80
CA ASP A 85 27.79 -8.69 12.38
C ASP A 85 26.71 -9.35 11.51
N LEU A 86 25.89 -10.23 12.09
CA LEU A 86 24.77 -10.89 11.42
C LEU A 86 23.48 -10.04 11.41
N GLY A 87 23.36 -9.06 12.31
CA GLY A 87 22.24 -8.15 12.44
C GLY A 87 22.05 -7.25 11.22
N LYS A 88 23.10 -7.07 10.41
CA LYS A 88 23.03 -6.42 9.09
C LYS A 88 22.38 -7.31 8.01
N LYS A 89 22.12 -8.58 8.30
CA LYS A 89 21.50 -9.60 7.42
C LYS A 89 20.48 -10.46 8.19
N LEU A 90 19.67 -9.87 9.06
CA LEU A 90 18.65 -10.63 9.77
C LEU A 90 17.49 -10.97 8.82
N SER A 91 17.62 -12.09 8.12
CA SER A 91 16.50 -12.71 7.40
C SER A 91 15.61 -13.43 8.41
N CYS A 92 14.30 -13.26 8.22
CA CYS A 92 13.24 -14.01 8.88
C CYS A 92 13.55 -15.53 8.93
N ASP A 93 14.19 -16.07 7.90
CA ASP A 93 14.60 -17.49 7.84
C ASP A 93 15.74 -17.84 8.81
N LEU A 94 16.71 -16.95 9.01
CA LEU A 94 17.81 -17.19 9.94
C LEU A 94 17.31 -17.19 11.38
N THR A 95 16.43 -16.23 11.70
CA THR A 95 15.72 -16.16 12.97
C THR A 95 14.92 -17.43 13.21
N MET A 96 14.18 -17.90 12.20
CA MET A 96 13.38 -19.12 12.34
C MET A 96 14.24 -20.37 12.52
N ARG A 97 15.37 -20.49 11.81
CA ARG A 97 16.32 -21.59 12.01
C ARG A 97 16.89 -21.62 13.43
N PHE A 98 17.31 -20.47 13.95
CA PHE A 98 17.77 -20.36 15.34
C PHE A 98 16.70 -20.84 16.34
N LEU A 99 15.44 -20.47 16.10
CA LEU A 99 14.33 -20.90 16.95
C LEU A 99 14.06 -22.40 16.85
N MET A 100 14.15 -22.99 15.65
CA MET A 100 14.01 -24.43 15.45
C MET A 100 15.13 -25.22 16.15
N ASP A 101 16.36 -24.69 16.14
CA ASP A 101 17.48 -25.29 16.87
C ASP A 101 17.27 -25.23 18.40
N ARG A 102 16.71 -24.12 18.91
CA ARG A 102 16.47 -23.94 20.35
C ARG A 102 15.25 -24.70 20.86
N PHE A 103 14.23 -24.87 20.02
CA PHE A 103 12.98 -25.57 20.32
C PHE A 103 12.75 -26.67 19.27
N PRO A 104 13.40 -27.85 19.41
CA PRO A 104 13.33 -28.92 18.40
C PRO A 104 11.93 -29.47 18.13
N GLU A 105 10.99 -29.27 19.05
CA GLU A 105 9.58 -29.66 18.90
C GLU A 105 8.74 -28.64 18.14
N MET A 106 9.27 -27.43 17.91
CA MET A 106 8.60 -26.38 17.16
C MET A 106 8.53 -26.76 15.68
N ARG A 107 7.33 -26.70 15.11
CA ARG A 107 7.09 -26.93 13.68
C ARG A 107 6.63 -25.66 13.02
N VAL A 108 7.35 -25.23 11.98
CA VAL A 108 6.89 -24.14 11.11
C VAL A 108 5.78 -24.67 10.22
N LEU A 109 4.56 -24.15 10.40
CA LEU A 109 3.40 -24.53 9.59
C LEU A 109 3.36 -23.73 8.28
N ALA A 110 3.71 -22.45 8.35
CA ALA A 110 3.78 -21.57 7.19
C ALA A 110 4.77 -20.44 7.44
N LEU A 111 5.47 -20.02 6.37
CA LEU A 111 6.38 -18.86 6.42
C LEU A 111 5.60 -17.55 6.61
N SER A 112 4.37 -17.49 6.12
CA SER A 112 3.48 -16.34 6.28
C SER A 112 2.16 -16.75 6.94
N GLY A 113 1.93 -16.17 8.13
CA GLY A 113 0.71 -16.33 8.92
C GLY A 113 -0.32 -15.24 8.70
N ASN A 114 -0.24 -14.51 7.60
CA ASN A 114 -1.10 -13.36 7.29
C ASN A 114 -1.00 -12.19 8.29
N LEU A 115 -0.07 -12.20 9.24
CA LEU A 115 0.11 -11.09 10.20
C LEU A 115 1.12 -10.05 9.71
N CYS A 116 1.92 -10.33 8.68
CA CYS A 116 2.55 -9.28 7.87
C CYS A 116 1.52 -8.43 7.13
N VAL A 117 0.42 -9.09 6.75
CA VAL A 117 -0.63 -8.74 5.81
C VAL A 117 -0.09 -8.28 4.46
N ASP A 118 0.24 -9.26 3.61
CA ASP A 118 0.54 -9.03 2.20
C ASP A 118 -0.69 -9.09 1.29
N LYS A 119 -0.85 -8.08 0.42
CA LYS A 119 -1.87 -8.02 -0.65
C LYS A 119 -3.31 -8.13 -0.15
N LYS A 120 -3.54 -7.78 1.11
CA LYS A 120 -4.84 -7.84 1.79
C LYS A 120 -5.06 -6.55 2.58
N ALA A 121 -6.30 -6.09 2.63
CA ALA A 121 -6.67 -4.96 3.47
C ALA A 121 -6.63 -5.38 4.94
N ALA A 122 -5.83 -4.71 5.77
CA ALA A 122 -5.82 -4.91 7.21
C ALA A 122 -5.51 -3.62 7.98
N ALA A 123 -6.16 -3.51 9.14
CA ALA A 123 -5.93 -2.43 10.10
C ALA A 123 -4.47 -2.38 10.59
N LYS A 124 -3.79 -3.53 10.73
CA LYS A 124 -2.39 -3.57 11.16
C LYS A 124 -1.48 -2.73 10.26
N ASN A 125 -1.61 -2.89 8.94
CA ASN A 125 -0.83 -2.10 7.99
C ASN A 125 -1.13 -0.61 8.16
N TRP A 126 -2.42 -0.26 8.30
CA TRP A 126 -2.84 1.12 8.53
C TRP A 126 -2.27 1.75 9.81
N THR A 127 -2.23 1.00 10.92
CA THR A 127 -1.82 1.53 12.23
C THR A 127 -0.32 1.47 12.47
N GLU A 128 0.36 0.44 11.98
CA GLU A 128 1.80 0.21 12.23
C GLU A 128 2.68 0.54 11.03
N GLY A 129 2.08 0.77 9.86
CA GLY A 129 2.79 0.95 8.59
C GLY A 129 3.30 -0.35 7.98
N ARG A 130 3.61 -0.30 6.68
CA ARG A 130 4.27 -1.38 5.94
C ARG A 130 5.04 -0.79 4.75
N GLY A 131 6.30 -1.18 4.55
CA GLY A 131 7.13 -0.52 3.53
C GLY A 131 7.44 0.93 3.91
N ARG A 132 7.10 1.89 3.04
CA ARG A 132 7.36 3.33 3.24
C ARG A 132 6.11 4.07 3.67
N SER A 133 6.24 4.82 4.76
CA SER A 133 5.19 5.72 5.26
C SER A 133 5.58 7.14 4.88
N VAL A 134 4.75 7.78 4.07
CA VAL A 134 5.04 9.08 3.45
C VAL A 134 3.87 10.04 3.71
N VAL A 135 4.19 11.30 3.97
CA VAL A 135 3.23 12.41 4.01
C VAL A 135 3.63 13.39 2.93
N ALA A 136 2.70 13.70 2.03
CA ALA A 136 2.83 14.81 1.08
C ALA A 136 1.89 15.93 1.52
N GLU A 137 2.35 17.17 1.48
CA GLU A 137 1.54 18.34 1.84
C GLU A 137 1.87 19.56 1.00
N CYS A 138 0.92 20.46 0.85
CA CYS A 138 1.14 21.76 0.20
C CYS A 138 0.15 22.82 0.69
N HIS A 139 0.56 24.09 0.53
CA HIS A 139 -0.31 25.26 0.69
C HIS A 139 -0.59 25.87 -0.68
N ILE A 140 -1.87 26.05 -1.01
CA ILE A 140 -2.33 26.57 -2.29
C ILE A 140 -3.08 27.86 -2.05
N LYS A 141 -2.60 28.94 -2.68
CA LYS A 141 -3.22 30.25 -2.57
C LYS A 141 -4.65 30.24 -3.09
N ARG A 142 -5.53 30.99 -2.43
CA ARG A 142 -6.95 31.09 -2.76
C ARG A 142 -7.21 31.44 -4.23
N ASP A 143 -6.45 32.39 -4.76
CA ASP A 143 -6.54 32.82 -6.15
C ASP A 143 -6.25 31.68 -7.14
N ILE A 144 -5.27 30.83 -6.83
CA ILE A 144 -4.94 29.63 -7.62
C ILE A 144 -6.08 28.60 -7.54
N VAL A 145 -6.65 28.37 -6.35
CA VAL A 145 -7.80 27.46 -6.18
C VAL A 145 -8.99 27.92 -7.02
N LEU A 146 -9.35 29.21 -6.92
CA LEU A 146 -10.47 29.79 -7.68
C LEU A 146 -10.23 29.74 -9.18
N LYS A 147 -9.03 30.11 -9.64
CA LYS A 147 -8.70 30.22 -11.07
C LYS A 147 -8.50 28.86 -11.75
N THR A 148 -7.82 27.93 -11.07
CA THR A 148 -7.39 26.66 -11.66
C THR A 148 -8.37 25.53 -11.35
N LEU A 149 -8.75 25.39 -10.08
CA LEU A 149 -9.64 24.32 -9.62
C LEU A 149 -11.12 24.69 -9.73
N ARG A 150 -11.42 25.98 -10.02
CA ARG A 150 -12.79 26.51 -10.23
C ARG A 150 -13.74 26.26 -9.05
N THR A 151 -13.17 26.17 -7.85
CA THR A 151 -13.88 25.93 -6.59
C THR A 151 -13.31 26.85 -5.50
N THR A 152 -13.78 26.74 -4.27
CA THR A 152 -13.26 27.50 -3.13
C THR A 152 -12.57 26.58 -2.11
N PRO A 153 -11.60 27.09 -1.35
CA PRO A 153 -11.00 26.35 -0.23
C PRO A 153 -12.06 25.80 0.75
N GLU A 154 -13.10 26.59 1.03
CA GLU A 154 -14.18 26.19 1.94
C GLU A 154 -14.99 25.00 1.41
N ALA A 155 -15.31 24.99 0.11
CA ALA A 155 -16.04 23.90 -0.52
C ALA A 155 -15.23 22.59 -0.48
N LEU A 156 -13.92 22.67 -0.74
CA LEU A 156 -13.00 21.53 -0.67
C LEU A 156 -12.86 20.98 0.75
N ALA A 157 -12.70 21.84 1.76
CA ALA A 157 -12.61 21.44 3.17
C ALA A 157 -13.91 20.79 3.65
N TYR A 158 -15.06 21.36 3.29
CA TYR A 158 -16.37 20.81 3.63
C TYR A 158 -16.62 19.45 2.96
N LEU A 159 -16.31 19.32 1.67
CA LEU A 159 -16.45 18.05 0.95
C LEU A 159 -15.49 17.00 1.50
N THR A 160 -14.26 17.36 1.86
CA THR A 160 -13.29 16.45 2.48
C THR A 160 -13.84 15.84 3.77
N THR A 161 -14.37 16.69 4.65
CA THR A 161 -14.98 16.22 5.91
C THR A 161 -16.17 15.29 5.64
N THR A 162 -17.08 15.71 4.76
CA THR A 162 -18.33 14.98 4.51
C THR A 162 -18.10 13.66 3.77
N LYS A 163 -17.31 13.68 2.69
CA LYS A 163 -17.07 12.52 1.82
C LYS A 163 -15.99 11.61 2.38
N LEU A 164 -14.79 12.17 2.63
CA LEU A 164 -13.60 11.36 2.89
C LEU A 164 -13.53 10.88 4.34
N HIS A 165 -14.04 11.66 5.30
CA HIS A 165 -14.03 11.27 6.71
C HIS A 165 -15.36 10.65 7.15
N ILE A 166 -16.45 11.40 7.09
CA ILE A 166 -17.76 10.93 7.55
C ILE A 166 -18.27 9.79 6.66
N GLY A 167 -18.19 9.96 5.33
CA GLY A 167 -18.61 8.93 4.37
C GLY A 167 -17.83 7.62 4.53
N SER A 168 -16.50 7.68 4.55
CA SER A 168 -15.65 6.50 4.73
C SER A 168 -15.84 5.83 6.09
N SER A 169 -16.00 6.62 7.16
CA SER A 169 -16.32 6.09 8.49
C SER A 169 -17.67 5.37 8.49
N ARG A 170 -18.69 5.96 7.85
CA ARG A 170 -20.01 5.35 7.74
C ARG A 170 -20.01 4.05 6.93
N ALA A 171 -19.14 3.97 5.93
CA ALA A 171 -18.93 2.76 5.13
C ALA A 171 -18.09 1.68 5.84
N GLY A 172 -17.52 1.96 7.02
CA GLY A 172 -16.62 1.03 7.71
C GLY A 172 -15.29 0.82 6.99
N THR A 173 -14.83 1.81 6.22
CA THR A 173 -13.59 1.71 5.45
C THR A 173 -12.37 1.87 6.35
N VAL A 174 -11.42 0.93 6.27
CA VAL A 174 -10.15 0.98 7.00
C VAL A 174 -9.05 1.49 6.06
N GLY A 175 -8.39 2.59 6.44
CA GLY A 175 -7.28 3.19 5.68
C GLY A 175 -7.66 3.84 4.35
N GLY A 176 -8.96 4.01 4.05
CA GLY A 176 -9.46 4.54 2.79
C GLY A 176 -10.15 5.91 2.91
N SER A 177 -9.61 6.82 3.72
CA SER A 177 -10.13 8.20 3.85
C SER A 177 -9.61 9.10 2.72
N ASN A 178 -9.81 8.67 1.48
CA ASN A 178 -9.32 9.33 0.26
C ASN A 178 -10.36 9.19 -0.88
N ALA A 179 -10.18 9.93 -1.97
CA ALA A 179 -11.11 9.92 -3.09
C ALA A 179 -10.78 8.81 -4.10
N HIS A 180 -9.52 8.72 -4.55
CA HIS A 180 -9.07 7.76 -5.56
C HIS A 180 -7.57 7.45 -5.52
N ALA A 181 -6.94 7.43 -4.34
CA ALA A 181 -5.50 7.13 -4.22
C ALA A 181 -5.10 5.84 -4.95
N ALA A 182 -5.97 4.82 -4.94
CA ALA A 182 -5.76 3.55 -5.63
C ALA A 182 -5.56 3.70 -7.15
N ASN A 183 -6.25 4.64 -7.82
CA ASN A 183 -6.09 4.87 -9.25
C ASN A 183 -4.67 5.35 -9.57
N VAL A 184 -4.18 6.33 -8.80
CA VAL A 184 -2.85 6.91 -8.99
C VAL A 184 -1.77 5.89 -8.65
N VAL A 185 -1.89 5.19 -7.52
CA VAL A 185 -0.94 4.17 -7.09
C VAL A 185 -0.86 3.04 -8.12
N ALA A 186 -2.00 2.51 -8.58
CA ALA A 186 -2.04 1.46 -9.59
C ALA A 186 -1.38 1.89 -10.91
N ALA A 187 -1.68 3.10 -11.39
CA ALA A 187 -1.10 3.62 -12.62
C ALA A 187 0.42 3.70 -12.55
N ILE A 188 0.97 4.26 -11.46
CA ILE A 188 2.43 4.36 -11.27
C ILE A 188 3.03 2.96 -11.08
N PHE A 189 2.38 2.08 -10.32
CA PHE A 189 2.86 0.71 -10.08
C PHE A 189 3.03 -0.06 -11.38
N ILE A 190 2.01 -0.03 -12.25
CA ILE A 190 2.05 -0.70 -13.56
C ILE A 190 3.15 -0.08 -14.44
N ALA A 191 3.22 1.26 -14.50
CA ALA A 191 4.21 1.96 -15.34
C ALA A 191 5.65 1.71 -14.90
N THR A 192 5.90 1.55 -13.59
CA THR A 192 7.24 1.43 -13.01
C THR A 192 7.60 -0.01 -12.60
N GLY A 193 6.79 -1.00 -12.96
CA GLY A 193 7.10 -2.41 -12.76
C GLY A 193 7.02 -2.92 -11.32
N GLN A 194 6.16 -2.29 -10.52
CA GLN A 194 5.86 -2.72 -9.15
C GLN A 194 4.86 -3.88 -9.14
N ASP A 195 4.64 -4.50 -7.97
CA ASP A 195 3.62 -5.53 -7.82
C ASP A 195 2.23 -4.90 -7.70
N ALA A 196 1.44 -4.95 -8.77
CA ALA A 196 0.10 -4.37 -8.82
C ALA A 196 -0.87 -4.95 -7.76
N ALA A 197 -0.63 -6.16 -7.23
CA ALA A 197 -1.46 -6.70 -6.16
C ALA A 197 -1.24 -5.96 -4.82
N GLN A 198 -0.07 -5.32 -4.64
CA GLN A 198 0.24 -4.52 -3.45
C GLN A 198 -0.45 -3.14 -3.46
N VAL A 199 -1.21 -2.80 -4.51
CA VAL A 199 -2.08 -1.61 -4.52
C VAL A 199 -3.06 -1.67 -3.33
N VAL A 200 -3.54 -2.86 -2.94
CA VAL A 200 -4.50 -3.04 -1.83
C VAL A 200 -4.03 -2.37 -0.53
N SER A 201 -2.74 -2.53 -0.18
CA SER A 201 -2.12 -1.89 0.99
C SER A 201 -1.54 -0.52 0.64
N SER A 202 -0.86 -0.40 -0.50
CA SER A 202 -0.15 0.82 -0.89
C SER A 202 -1.06 2.00 -1.20
N SER A 203 -2.34 1.76 -1.51
CA SER A 203 -3.34 2.80 -1.71
C SER A 203 -4.05 3.25 -0.43
N MET A 204 -3.70 2.69 0.73
CA MET A 204 -4.22 3.18 1.99
C MET A 204 -3.73 4.62 2.20
N CYS A 205 -4.68 5.56 2.24
CA CYS A 205 -4.40 6.98 2.24
C CYS A 205 -5.45 7.73 3.08
N SER A 206 -5.00 8.70 3.87
CA SER A 206 -5.85 9.72 4.49
C SER A 206 -5.53 11.07 3.86
N THR A 207 -6.55 11.65 3.24
CA THR A 207 -6.49 12.99 2.62
C THR A 207 -7.16 14.00 3.54
N ARG A 208 -6.51 15.14 3.79
CA ARG A 208 -7.02 16.25 4.60
C ARG A 208 -6.93 17.54 3.80
N MET A 209 -7.98 18.36 3.87
CA MET A 209 -8.04 19.67 3.24
C MET A 209 -8.64 20.66 4.22
N GLU A 210 -7.94 21.78 4.46
CA GLU A 210 -8.33 22.78 5.44
C GLU A 210 -8.15 24.19 4.91
N VAL A 211 -8.97 25.11 5.42
CA VAL A 211 -8.82 26.53 5.13
C VAL A 211 -7.85 27.11 6.15
N THR A 212 -6.78 27.75 5.69
CA THR A 212 -5.80 28.41 6.56
C THR A 212 -6.36 29.74 7.11
N GLU A 213 -5.63 30.35 8.05
CA GLU A 213 -5.97 31.67 8.59
C GLU A 213 -6.04 32.74 7.49
N GLU A 214 -5.15 32.64 6.50
CA GLU A 214 -5.06 33.52 5.32
C GLU A 214 -6.13 33.24 4.26
N LYS A 215 -7.06 32.31 4.52
CA LYS A 215 -8.10 31.85 3.57
C LYS A 215 -7.58 31.09 2.36
N ASP A 216 -6.35 30.59 2.44
CA ASP A 216 -5.75 29.67 1.49
C ASP A 216 -6.15 28.22 1.80
N LEU A 217 -5.76 27.28 0.95
CA LEU A 217 -6.03 25.86 1.11
C LEU A 217 -4.76 25.12 1.53
N TYR A 218 -4.79 24.48 2.69
CA TYR A 218 -3.83 23.44 3.07
C TYR A 218 -4.35 22.07 2.63
N VAL A 219 -3.49 21.26 2.04
CA VAL A 219 -3.80 19.89 1.61
C VAL A 219 -2.70 18.96 2.06
N SER A 220 -3.07 17.80 2.62
CA SER A 220 -2.12 16.72 2.88
C SER A 220 -2.68 15.34 2.55
N CYS A 221 -1.78 14.42 2.20
CA CYS A 221 -2.06 13.01 1.94
C CYS A 221 -1.04 12.17 2.71
N THR A 222 -1.54 11.30 3.59
CA THR A 222 -0.72 10.39 4.40
C THR A 222 -0.91 8.96 3.91
N LEU A 223 0.16 8.34 3.42
CA LEU A 223 0.19 6.96 2.93
C LEU A 223 1.15 6.14 3.78
N PRO A 224 0.67 5.38 4.78
CA PRO A 224 1.55 4.68 5.72
C PRO A 224 2.17 3.38 5.16
N CYS A 225 1.68 2.91 4.02
CA CYS A 225 1.85 1.52 3.58
C CYS A 225 2.44 1.36 2.16
N ILE A 226 3.22 2.32 1.64
CA ILE A 226 3.70 2.26 0.25
C ILE A 226 4.78 1.18 0.10
N GLU A 227 4.45 0.10 -0.60
CA GLU A 227 5.36 -1.01 -0.86
C GLU A 227 5.94 -0.90 -2.26
N VAL A 228 7.16 -0.39 -2.35
CA VAL A 228 7.82 -0.12 -3.62
C VAL A 228 9.29 -0.51 -3.60
N GLY A 229 9.80 -0.84 -4.79
CA GLY A 229 11.20 -1.14 -5.02
C GLY A 229 11.66 -0.63 -6.38
N THR A 230 12.97 -0.41 -6.49
CA THR A 230 13.61 0.10 -7.73
C THR A 230 14.60 -0.90 -8.32
N VAL A 231 14.68 -2.10 -7.72
CA VAL A 231 15.53 -3.21 -8.11
C VAL A 231 14.75 -4.51 -7.95
N GLY A 232 14.82 -5.40 -8.95
CA GLY A 232 14.16 -6.71 -8.93
C GLY A 232 12.70 -6.68 -9.39
N GLY A 233 12.07 -7.86 -9.45
CA GLY A 233 10.68 -7.99 -9.92
C GLY A 233 10.49 -7.45 -11.34
N GLY A 234 9.41 -6.69 -11.57
CA GLY A 234 9.10 -6.09 -12.87
C GLY A 234 9.99 -4.89 -13.24
N THR A 235 10.75 -4.33 -12.30
CA THR A 235 11.62 -3.15 -12.53
C THR A 235 12.81 -3.44 -13.45
N ILE A 236 13.12 -4.72 -13.70
CA ILE A 236 14.21 -5.14 -14.59
C ILE A 236 13.83 -5.03 -16.07
N LEU A 237 12.54 -4.98 -16.38
CA LEU A 237 12.04 -4.91 -17.76
C LEU A 237 12.34 -3.54 -18.34
N SER A 238 12.88 -3.51 -19.57
CA SER A 238 13.35 -2.26 -20.20
C SER A 238 12.30 -1.13 -20.23
N PRO A 239 11.01 -1.37 -20.55
CA PRO A 239 10.01 -0.30 -20.54
C PRO A 239 9.77 0.30 -19.15
N GLN A 240 9.58 -0.56 -18.14
CA GLN A 240 9.36 -0.15 -16.76
C GLN A 240 10.58 0.55 -16.16
N ARG A 241 11.78 0.08 -16.53
CA ARG A 241 13.03 0.72 -16.16
C ARG A 241 13.14 2.13 -16.75
N ALA A 242 12.77 2.33 -18.01
CA ALA A 242 12.77 3.66 -18.62
C ALA A 242 11.84 4.64 -17.88
N CYS A 243 10.69 4.17 -17.40
CA CYS A 243 9.81 4.98 -16.54
C CYS A 243 10.49 5.36 -15.23
N LEU A 244 11.17 4.41 -14.56
CA LEU A 244 11.94 4.69 -13.34
C LEU A 244 13.11 5.66 -13.58
N GLU A 245 13.76 5.56 -14.75
CA GLU A 245 14.85 6.47 -15.15
C GLU A 245 14.31 7.89 -15.34
N SER A 246 13.12 8.06 -15.93
CA SER A 246 12.47 9.37 -16.08
C SER A 246 12.09 10.04 -14.76
N LEU A 247 12.00 9.26 -13.68
CA LEU A 247 11.68 9.71 -12.33
C LEU A 247 12.93 9.84 -11.44
N ASP A 248 14.13 9.65 -12.01
CA ASP A 248 15.41 9.64 -11.31
C ASP A 248 15.47 8.66 -10.13
N CYS A 249 14.87 7.47 -10.30
CA CYS A 249 14.81 6.46 -9.24
C CYS A 249 15.08 5.03 -9.74
N ALA A 250 15.67 4.84 -10.92
CA ALA A 250 16.00 3.50 -11.41
C ALA A 250 17.19 2.86 -10.69
N GLY A 251 17.08 1.56 -10.41
CA GLY A 251 18.19 0.75 -9.90
C GLY A 251 18.55 1.03 -8.43
N PRO A 252 19.65 0.42 -7.95
CA PRO A 252 20.15 0.66 -6.62
C PRO A 252 20.85 2.02 -6.55
N ASN A 253 20.78 2.67 -5.38
CA ASN A 253 21.59 3.85 -5.11
C ASN A 253 22.89 3.42 -4.40
N GLN A 254 24.04 3.82 -4.96
CA GLN A 254 25.36 3.41 -4.46
C GLN A 254 25.78 4.19 -3.20
N GLU A 255 25.36 5.45 -3.07
CA GLU A 255 25.73 6.31 -1.95
C GLU A 255 24.86 6.05 -0.73
N ALA A 256 23.56 5.86 -0.94
CA ALA A 256 22.56 5.67 0.11
C ALA A 256 21.59 4.53 -0.27
N PRO A 257 21.85 3.29 0.17
CA PRO A 257 20.98 2.14 -0.10
C PRO A 257 19.52 2.44 0.26
N GLY A 258 18.61 2.16 -0.68
CA GLY A 258 17.18 2.42 -0.51
C GLY A 258 16.71 3.82 -0.93
N ARG A 259 17.62 4.78 -1.17
CA ARG A 259 17.27 6.17 -1.52
C ARG A 259 16.34 6.29 -2.73
N ASN A 260 16.59 5.49 -3.76
CA ASN A 260 15.77 5.48 -4.97
C ASN A 260 14.34 4.98 -4.70
N ALA A 261 14.16 4.01 -3.80
CA ALA A 261 12.84 3.52 -3.41
C ALA A 261 12.06 4.56 -2.59
N GLU A 262 12.73 5.34 -1.73
CA GLU A 262 12.08 6.48 -1.04
C GLU A 262 11.69 7.56 -2.04
N ARG A 263 12.57 7.88 -2.99
CA ARG A 263 12.26 8.83 -4.07
C ARG A 263 11.01 8.42 -4.84
N LEU A 264 10.87 7.14 -5.19
CA LEU A 264 9.66 6.62 -5.84
C LEU A 264 8.42 6.76 -4.94
N ALA A 265 8.55 6.45 -3.64
CA ALA A 265 7.45 6.62 -2.69
C ALA A 265 7.03 8.09 -2.51
N GLU A 266 7.98 9.03 -2.49
CA GLU A 266 7.74 10.48 -2.49
C GLU A 266 6.98 10.91 -3.76
N VAL A 267 7.42 10.45 -4.94
CA VAL A 267 6.74 10.73 -6.22
C VAL A 267 5.31 10.20 -6.21
N ILE A 268 5.08 8.98 -5.71
CA ILE A 268 3.75 8.40 -5.59
C ILE A 268 2.87 9.26 -4.67
N ALA A 269 3.35 9.60 -3.47
CA ALA A 269 2.58 10.40 -2.52
C ALA A 269 2.23 11.80 -3.07
N ALA A 270 3.19 12.46 -3.73
CA ALA A 270 2.97 13.76 -4.36
C ALA A 270 1.95 13.67 -5.52
N THR A 271 2.01 12.61 -6.32
CA THR A 271 1.07 12.40 -7.43
C THR A 271 -0.32 12.05 -6.91
N VAL A 272 -0.42 11.27 -5.81
CA VAL A 272 -1.68 11.00 -5.11
C VAL A 272 -2.29 12.30 -4.63
N LEU A 273 -1.52 13.19 -3.98
CA LEU A 273 -2.00 14.50 -3.55
C LEU A 273 -2.55 15.32 -4.74
N ALA A 274 -1.83 15.36 -5.85
CA ALA A 274 -2.28 16.07 -7.05
C ALA A 274 -3.59 15.47 -7.62
N GLY A 275 -3.69 14.14 -7.65
CA GLY A 275 -4.89 13.43 -8.07
C GLY A 275 -6.07 13.72 -7.16
N GLU A 276 -5.88 13.61 -5.84
CA GLU A 276 -6.90 13.88 -4.83
C GLU A 276 -7.45 15.30 -4.95
N LEU A 277 -6.56 16.28 -5.07
CA LEU A 277 -6.91 17.68 -5.26
C LEU A 277 -7.77 17.88 -6.52
N SER A 278 -7.35 17.31 -7.64
CA SER A 278 -8.07 17.44 -8.91
C SER A 278 -9.45 16.79 -8.86
N LEU A 279 -9.58 15.60 -8.28
CA LEU A 279 -10.85 14.89 -8.21
C LEU A 279 -11.81 15.57 -7.23
N MET A 280 -11.33 15.98 -6.06
CA MET A 280 -12.15 16.69 -5.08
C MET A 280 -12.65 18.02 -5.65
N ALA A 281 -11.83 18.74 -6.41
CA ALA A 281 -12.27 19.95 -7.12
C ALA A 281 -13.41 19.64 -8.12
N ALA A 282 -13.23 18.64 -8.99
CA ALA A 282 -14.25 18.26 -9.98
C ALA A 282 -15.58 17.81 -9.34
N LEU A 283 -15.53 17.19 -8.16
CA LEU A 283 -16.71 16.82 -7.38
C LEU A 283 -17.44 18.04 -6.81
N THR A 284 -16.70 19.07 -6.39
CA THR A 284 -17.32 20.31 -5.90
C THR A 284 -17.98 21.14 -7.00
N THR A 285 -17.49 21.06 -8.25
CA THR A 285 -18.03 21.83 -9.40
C THR A 285 -19.09 21.07 -10.21
N ASN A 286 -19.39 19.82 -9.84
CA ASN A 286 -20.26 18.90 -10.61
C ASN A 286 -19.73 18.59 -12.04
N ASP A 287 -18.43 18.78 -12.29
CA ASP A 287 -17.77 18.55 -13.58
C ASP A 287 -17.38 17.07 -13.80
N LEU A 288 -17.56 16.21 -12.79
CA LEU A 288 -17.14 14.81 -12.88
C LEU A 288 -17.84 14.08 -14.04
N VAL A 289 -19.17 14.22 -14.16
CA VAL A 289 -19.95 13.51 -15.19
C VAL A 289 -19.58 14.02 -16.59
N SER A 290 -19.40 15.34 -16.75
CA SER A 290 -19.08 15.95 -18.04
C SER A 290 -17.67 15.58 -18.53
N SER A 291 -16.69 15.55 -17.63
CA SER A 291 -15.31 15.16 -17.93
C SER A 291 -15.18 13.66 -18.22
N HIS A 292 -15.83 12.80 -17.44
CA HIS A 292 -15.84 11.35 -17.68
C HIS A 292 -16.45 11.01 -19.04
N MET A 293 -17.57 11.65 -19.39
CA MET A 293 -18.23 11.49 -20.69
C MET A 293 -17.38 11.99 -21.87
N LYS A 294 -16.52 13.00 -21.64
CA LYS A 294 -15.68 13.58 -22.69
C LYS A 294 -14.37 12.83 -22.92
N LEU A 295 -13.77 12.27 -21.85
CA LEU A 295 -12.41 11.71 -21.88
C LEU A 295 -12.36 10.19 -21.72
N ASN A 296 -13.21 9.60 -20.87
CA ASN A 296 -13.25 8.15 -20.64
C ASN A 296 -14.20 7.40 -21.58
N ARG A 297 -15.11 8.12 -22.26
CA ARG A 297 -15.93 7.55 -23.33
C ARG A 297 -15.30 7.90 -24.67
N SER A 298 -14.55 6.97 -25.25
CA SER A 298 -14.00 7.17 -26.59
C SER A 298 -15.16 7.42 -27.56
N LYS A 299 -15.08 8.51 -28.34
CA LYS A 299 -15.90 8.64 -29.57
C LYS A 299 -15.53 7.58 -30.62
N LEU A 300 -14.42 6.88 -30.41
CA LEU A 300 -14.13 5.63 -31.11
C LEU A 300 -15.15 4.58 -30.64
N GLN A 301 -16.15 4.33 -31.47
CA GLN A 301 -16.84 3.05 -31.47
C GLN A 301 -15.78 1.97 -31.73
N LEU A 302 -15.37 1.27 -30.68
CA LEU A 302 -14.45 0.12 -30.80
C LEU A 302 -15.19 -1.12 -31.34
N TYR A 303 -16.52 -1.13 -31.26
CA TYR A 303 -17.40 -2.19 -31.75
C TYR A 303 -18.45 -1.62 -32.71
N ALA A 304 -18.86 -2.42 -33.69
CA ALA A 304 -19.91 -2.07 -34.65
C ALA A 304 -21.23 -1.73 -33.92
N ASP A 305 -22.00 -0.78 -34.47
CA ASP A 305 -23.33 -0.50 -33.93
C ASP A 305 -24.31 -1.65 -34.21
N GLU A 306 -25.51 -1.61 -33.62
CA GLU A 306 -26.57 -2.61 -33.81
C GLU A 306 -27.01 -2.78 -35.29
N THR A 307 -26.61 -1.87 -36.18
CA THR A 307 -26.87 -1.91 -37.63
C THR A 307 -25.73 -2.57 -38.42
N GLY A 308 -24.69 -3.08 -37.75
CA GLY A 308 -23.58 -3.82 -38.37
C GLY A 308 -22.66 -2.95 -39.23
N LYS A 309 -22.69 -1.63 -39.07
CA LYS A 309 -21.82 -0.73 -39.84
C LYS A 309 -20.40 -0.73 -39.28
N PRO A 310 -19.36 -0.94 -40.11
CA PRO A 310 -17.99 -0.96 -39.64
C PRO A 310 -17.56 0.43 -39.16
N THR A 311 -16.93 0.44 -37.98
CA THR A 311 -16.44 1.64 -37.30
C THR A 311 -15.29 2.28 -38.08
N SER A 312 -14.96 3.55 -37.81
CA SER A 312 -13.81 4.21 -38.46
C SER A 312 -12.51 3.45 -38.25
N PHE A 313 -12.35 2.88 -37.05
CA PHE A 313 -11.23 2.01 -36.69
C PHE A 313 -11.24 0.70 -37.50
N GLN A 314 -12.39 0.03 -37.63
CA GLN A 314 -12.50 -1.17 -38.48
C GLN A 314 -12.18 -0.85 -39.94
N ARG A 315 -12.60 0.30 -40.47
CA ARG A 315 -12.24 0.71 -41.85
C ARG A 315 -10.76 0.97 -42.01
N GLU A 316 -10.09 1.56 -41.02
CA GLU A 316 -8.64 1.77 -41.03
C GLU A 316 -7.86 0.46 -40.91
N VAL A 317 -8.30 -0.44 -40.03
CA VAL A 317 -7.74 -1.79 -39.88
C VAL A 317 -7.99 -2.64 -41.12
N GLU A 318 -9.16 -2.55 -41.77
CA GLU A 318 -9.42 -3.19 -43.07
C GLU A 318 -8.54 -2.59 -44.17
N LYS A 319 -8.32 -1.27 -44.18
CA LYS A 319 -7.38 -0.61 -45.11
C LYS A 319 -5.95 -1.11 -44.90
N ALA A 320 -5.51 -1.24 -43.65
CA ALA A 320 -4.19 -1.77 -43.29
C ALA A 320 -4.08 -3.28 -43.57
N GLY A 321 -5.16 -4.02 -43.37
CA GLY A 321 -5.32 -5.45 -43.70
C GLY A 321 -5.27 -5.71 -45.21
N LEU A 322 -5.86 -4.81 -46.01
CA LEU A 322 -5.79 -4.84 -47.48
C LEU A 322 -4.39 -4.52 -48.01
N LEU A 323 -3.61 -3.69 -47.30
CA LEU A 323 -2.21 -3.43 -47.60
C LEU A 323 -1.32 -4.64 -47.29
N THR A 324 -1.61 -5.38 -46.21
CA THR A 324 -0.84 -6.57 -45.79
C THR A 324 -1.23 -7.85 -46.54
N THR A 325 -2.50 -8.02 -46.94
CA THR A 325 -2.95 -9.14 -47.80
C THR A 325 -2.48 -9.05 -49.24
N ARG A 326 -1.94 -7.90 -49.68
CA ARG A 326 -1.16 -7.82 -50.93
C ARG A 326 0.22 -8.47 -50.81
N ILE A 327 0.74 -8.68 -49.61
CA ILE A 327 2.09 -9.20 -49.35
C ILE A 327 2.06 -10.70 -49.00
N HIS A 328 0.99 -11.21 -48.36
CA HIS A 328 0.86 -12.63 -48.01
C HIS A 328 -0.54 -13.17 -48.30
N GLY A 329 -0.59 -14.32 -48.97
CA GLY A 329 -1.80 -14.98 -49.48
C GLY A 329 -2.91 -15.18 -48.45
N LYS A 330 -4.14 -15.15 -48.95
CA LYS A 330 -5.42 -15.15 -48.21
C LYS A 330 -5.56 -16.35 -47.24
N ASN A 331 -5.50 -16.09 -45.94
CA ASN A 331 -6.15 -16.91 -44.92
C ASN A 331 -7.28 -16.10 -44.26
N LYS A 332 -8.54 -16.42 -44.58
CA LYS A 332 -9.72 -15.82 -43.95
C LYS A 332 -9.98 -16.51 -42.61
N LEU A 333 -9.63 -15.86 -41.50
CA LEU A 333 -10.10 -16.23 -40.17
C LEU A 333 -11.58 -15.80 -40.04
N LYS A 334 -12.46 -16.73 -39.63
CA LYS A 334 -13.86 -16.43 -39.31
C LYS A 334 -13.90 -15.52 -38.06
N GLN A 335 -14.56 -14.37 -38.18
CA GLN A 335 -14.84 -13.51 -37.02
C GLN A 335 -15.90 -14.17 -36.13
N PRO A 336 -15.71 -14.20 -34.79
CA PRO A 336 -16.75 -14.63 -33.87
C PRO A 336 -17.90 -13.59 -33.87
N GLN A 337 -19.14 -14.08 -33.93
CA GLN A 337 -20.38 -13.28 -33.98
C GLN A 337 -20.96 -12.95 -32.60
N ASP A 338 -20.23 -13.23 -31.52
CA ASP A 338 -20.77 -13.08 -30.17
C ASP A 338 -20.76 -11.61 -29.74
N VAL A 339 -21.95 -11.00 -29.74
CA VAL A 339 -22.21 -9.71 -29.13
C VAL A 339 -22.16 -9.89 -27.62
N VAL A 340 -21.00 -9.62 -27.01
CA VAL A 340 -20.87 -9.59 -25.54
C VAL A 340 -21.27 -8.19 -25.06
N PRO A 341 -22.37 -8.03 -24.32
CA PRO A 341 -22.70 -6.74 -23.72
C PRO A 341 -21.61 -6.40 -22.67
N CYS A 342 -20.84 -5.35 -22.91
CA CYS A 342 -19.92 -4.83 -21.92
C CYS A 342 -20.72 -4.30 -20.72
N SER A 343 -20.43 -4.79 -19.52
CA SER A 343 -20.98 -4.21 -18.30
C SER A 343 -20.45 -2.78 -18.12
N ASN A 344 -21.36 -1.84 -17.93
CA ASN A 344 -21.02 -0.48 -17.52
C ASN A 344 -20.60 -0.53 -16.04
N ILE A 345 -19.32 -0.79 -15.77
CA ILE A 345 -18.75 -0.56 -14.44
C ILE A 345 -18.25 0.89 -14.41
N LEU A 346 -18.76 1.63 -13.43
CA LEU A 346 -18.49 3.04 -13.14
C LEU A 346 -17.00 3.31 -12.89
#